data_AF-A0A087GXR1-F1
#
_entry.id   AF-A0A087GXR1-F1
#
_cell.length_a   1.000
_cell.length_b   1.000
_cell.length_c   1.000
_cell.angle_alpha   90.00
_cell.angle_beta   90.00
_cell.angle_gamma   90.00
#
_symmetry.space_group_name_H-M   'P 1'
#
loop_
_entity.id
_entity.type
_entity.pdbx_description
1 polymer ?
#
loop_
_entity_poly.entity_id
_entity_poly.type
_entity_poly.pdbx_seq_one_letter_code
_entity_poly.pdbx_strand_id
1 'polypeptide(L)'
;MEDGDNPAPNAPIASGSKRSFGDLEDDENDGSGSKKVCTKVDKADPEVAAALILSFQESLQKCKDDIASCQNELESAKTELESAKAEVNKWKSAFEKESFVPARTSPEPGFVVDYVEKLRSSETSLKEQLEIAQMKLAIRDLKSQLKPASVQEVEVEKGRCLRVVTLPDNGESSSSPAFISIQDLMDELQAANTLIAELREVQAVDLAEMRKTQAKHTEFIEYYGNIAKLALEKKSKLGSSTRTGGRC
;
A
#
# COMPACT_ATOMS: atom_id res chain seq x y z
N MET A 1 -27.02 -74.56 -11.37
CA MET A 1 -28.30 -74.01 -11.88
C MET A 1 -27.99 -72.57 -12.16
N GLU A 2 -27.32 -72.33 -13.29
CA GLU A 2 -27.86 -71.92 -14.61
C GLU A 2 -27.42 -70.45 -14.78
N ASP A 3 -26.34 -70.23 -15.54
CA ASP A 3 -26.34 -69.64 -16.90
C ASP A 3 -26.53 -68.11 -16.81
N GLY A 4 -25.65 -67.26 -17.31
CA GLY A 4 -24.75 -67.38 -18.44
C GLY A 4 -24.83 -66.05 -19.21
N ASP A 5 -23.67 -65.57 -19.64
CA ASP A 5 -23.44 -64.72 -20.82
C ASP A 5 -23.06 -63.24 -20.61
N ASN A 6 -21.90 -62.94 -21.17
CA ASN A 6 -21.24 -61.66 -21.37
C ASN A 6 -21.05 -61.59 -22.90
N PRO A 7 -21.24 -60.45 -23.59
CA PRO A 7 -20.03 -59.65 -23.85
C PRO A 7 -20.26 -58.13 -23.97
N ALA A 8 -19.20 -57.37 -23.67
CA ALA A 8 -18.97 -55.98 -24.08
C ALA A 8 -18.51 -55.92 -25.57
N PRO A 9 -18.06 -54.78 -26.17
CA PRO A 9 -17.97 -53.38 -25.74
C PRO A 9 -18.41 -52.36 -26.83
N ASN A 10 -18.43 -51.04 -26.51
CA ASN A 10 -17.77 -49.95 -27.28
C ASN A 10 -18.12 -48.56 -26.70
N ALA A 11 -17.08 -47.75 -26.51
CA ALA A 11 -17.06 -46.40 -25.94
C ALA A 11 -17.37 -45.31 -27.00
N PRO A 12 -16.99 -44.04 -26.80
CA PRO A 12 -17.41 -43.01 -25.82
C PRO A 12 -18.05 -41.81 -26.57
N ILE A 13 -18.50 -40.73 -25.89
CA ILE A 13 -18.29 -39.31 -26.33
C ILE A 13 -18.91 -38.33 -25.30
N ALA A 14 -18.06 -37.40 -24.89
CA ALA A 14 -18.23 -36.10 -24.23
C ALA A 14 -19.66 -35.58 -23.93
N SER A 15 -19.93 -35.35 -22.64
CA SER A 15 -21.00 -34.45 -22.21
C SER A 15 -20.43 -33.04 -21.98
N GLY A 16 -20.53 -32.20 -23.01
CA GLY A 16 -20.37 -30.76 -22.93
C GLY A 16 -21.73 -30.12 -22.71
N SER A 17 -21.98 -29.58 -21.51
CA SER A 17 -23.22 -28.86 -21.20
C SER A 17 -23.14 -27.44 -21.74
N LYS A 18 -23.64 -27.22 -22.96
CA LYS A 18 -24.01 -25.91 -23.51
C LYS A 18 -25.53 -25.77 -23.43
N ARG A 19 -25.98 -24.89 -22.53
CA ARG A 19 -27.35 -24.39 -22.43
C ARG A 19 -27.77 -23.77 -23.76
N SER A 20 -28.78 -24.40 -24.37
CA SER A 20 -29.46 -24.01 -25.60
C SER A 20 -30.37 -22.81 -25.32
N PHE A 21 -30.29 -21.78 -26.15
CA PHE A 21 -31.25 -20.69 -26.18
C PHE A 21 -32.50 -21.19 -26.91
N GLY A 22 -33.63 -21.14 -26.20
CA GLY A 22 -34.95 -21.43 -26.75
C GLY A 22 -35.40 -20.32 -27.68
N ASP A 23 -35.56 -20.74 -28.92
CA ASP A 23 -36.37 -20.17 -29.98
C ASP A 23 -37.85 -20.19 -29.56
N LEU A 24 -38.52 -19.03 -29.60
CA LEU A 24 -39.97 -18.90 -29.42
C LEU A 24 -40.45 -17.93 -30.48
N GLU A 25 -40.83 -18.52 -31.60
CA GLU A 25 -41.49 -17.89 -32.73
C GLU A 25 -42.95 -17.53 -32.36
N ASP A 26 -43.35 -16.34 -32.79
CA ASP A 26 -44.62 -16.01 -33.45
C ASP A 26 -45.95 -16.53 -32.85
N ASP A 27 -46.71 -15.64 -32.20
CA ASP A 27 -48.16 -15.77 -32.09
C ASP A 27 -48.82 -14.40 -32.35
N GLU A 28 -49.14 -14.20 -33.63
CA GLU A 28 -50.06 -13.19 -34.15
C GLU A 28 -51.45 -13.36 -33.50
N ASN A 29 -51.76 -12.53 -32.50
CA ASN A 29 -53.15 -12.34 -32.08
C ASN A 29 -53.55 -10.86 -32.13
N ASP A 30 -54.17 -10.52 -33.26
CA ASP A 30 -54.93 -9.32 -33.49
C ASP A 30 -56.14 -9.27 -32.53
N GLY A 31 -55.99 -8.50 -31.45
CA GLY A 31 -56.84 -8.56 -30.27
C GLY A 31 -57.41 -7.22 -29.84
N SER A 32 -58.30 -6.65 -30.67
CA SER A 32 -59.38 -5.75 -30.28
C SER A 32 -59.02 -4.33 -29.78
N GLY A 33 -59.55 -3.34 -30.50
CA GLY A 33 -59.48 -1.94 -30.13
C GLY A 33 -60.18 -1.64 -28.80
N SER A 34 -59.40 -1.13 -27.85
CA SER A 34 -59.92 -0.39 -26.70
C SER A 34 -59.48 1.07 -26.78
N LYS A 35 -60.40 1.86 -27.34
CA LYS A 35 -60.70 3.27 -27.02
C LYS A 35 -59.57 4.08 -26.39
N LYS A 36 -58.93 4.86 -27.27
CA LYS A 36 -58.49 6.25 -27.10
C LYS A 36 -59.00 6.90 -25.80
N VAL A 37 -58.14 6.94 -24.79
CA VAL A 37 -58.10 8.02 -23.81
C VAL A 37 -56.66 8.52 -23.79
N CYS A 38 -56.29 9.27 -24.84
CA CYS A 38 -55.27 10.29 -24.69
C CYS A 38 -55.87 11.35 -23.76
N THR A 39 -55.47 11.34 -22.49
CA THR A 39 -55.62 12.53 -21.65
C THR A 39 -54.77 13.61 -22.28
N LYS A 40 -55.45 14.50 -23.01
CA LYS A 40 -55.05 15.84 -23.46
C LYS A 40 -53.54 16.06 -23.39
N VAL A 41 -52.87 15.76 -24.52
CA VAL A 41 -51.69 16.49 -24.93
C VAL A 41 -52.13 17.95 -25.02
N ASP A 42 -51.90 18.72 -23.95
CA ASP A 42 -51.56 20.12 -24.15
C ASP A 42 -50.48 20.09 -25.21
N LYS A 43 -50.74 20.71 -26.36
CA LYS A 43 -49.72 20.92 -27.38
C LYS A 43 -48.58 21.60 -26.67
N ALA A 44 -47.55 20.83 -26.29
CA ALA A 44 -46.28 21.41 -25.93
C ALA A 44 -45.95 22.33 -27.09
N ASP A 45 -45.76 23.61 -26.76
CA ASP A 45 -45.39 24.63 -27.74
C ASP A 45 -44.29 24.02 -28.62
N PRO A 46 -44.37 24.09 -29.97
CA PRO A 46 -43.33 23.55 -30.84
C PRO A 46 -41.91 23.92 -30.39
N GLU A 47 -41.77 25.09 -29.75
CA GLU A 47 -40.55 25.58 -29.11
C GLU A 47 -40.10 24.72 -27.90
N VAL A 48 -41.01 24.32 -27.01
CA VAL A 48 -40.73 23.45 -25.85
C VAL A 48 -40.37 22.02 -26.29
N ALA A 49 -41.07 21.49 -27.31
CA ALA A 49 -40.75 20.18 -27.86
C ALA A 49 -39.37 20.16 -28.54
N ALA A 50 -39.03 21.23 -29.29
CA ALA A 50 -37.71 21.38 -29.90
C ALA A 50 -36.60 21.51 -28.84
N ALA A 51 -36.82 22.29 -27.78
CA ALA A 51 -35.87 22.45 -26.68
C ALA A 51 -35.58 21.12 -25.97
N LEU A 52 -36.59 20.29 -25.73
CA LEU A 52 -36.41 18.96 -25.14
C LEU A 52 -35.62 18.03 -26.07
N ILE A 53 -35.94 18.02 -27.37
CA ILE A 53 -35.19 17.23 -28.36
C ILE A 53 -33.72 17.62 -28.38
N LEU A 54 -33.42 18.93 -28.36
CA LEU A 54 -32.04 19.42 -28.29
C LEU A 54 -31.34 18.99 -27.01
N SER A 55 -32.01 19.07 -25.86
CA SER A 55 -31.45 18.62 -24.57
C SER A 55 -31.14 17.11 -24.56
N PHE A 56 -31.97 16.29 -25.20
CA PHE A 56 -31.72 14.86 -25.33
C PHE A 56 -30.55 14.56 -26.27
N GLN A 57 -30.45 15.29 -27.38
CA GLN A 57 -29.33 15.15 -28.30
C GLN A 57 -28.00 15.53 -27.64
N GLU A 58 -27.98 16.64 -26.89
CA GLU A 58 -26.80 17.06 -26.12
C GLU A 58 -26.44 16.01 -25.06
N SER A 59 -27.42 15.49 -24.32
CA SER A 59 -27.18 14.43 -23.33
C SER A 59 -26.69 13.12 -23.97
N LEU A 60 -27.20 12.74 -25.13
CA LEU A 60 -26.74 11.56 -25.87
C LEU A 60 -25.32 11.75 -26.40
N GLN A 61 -25.02 12.94 -26.91
CA GLN A 61 -23.69 13.29 -27.39
C GLN A 61 -22.69 13.29 -26.23
N LYS A 62 -23.04 13.88 -25.09
CA LYS A 62 -22.24 13.81 -23.87
C LYS A 62 -22.00 12.37 -23.41
N CYS A 63 -23.06 11.54 -23.38
CA CYS A 63 -22.92 10.13 -23.00
C CYS A 63 -21.97 9.37 -23.95
N LYS A 64 -22.03 9.66 -25.25
CA LYS A 64 -21.12 9.09 -26.24
C LYS A 64 -19.67 9.50 -26.01
N ASP A 65 -19.42 10.76 -25.68
CA ASP A 65 -18.08 11.26 -25.40
C ASP A 65 -17.54 10.69 -24.07
N ASP A 66 -18.38 10.57 -23.05
CA ASP A 66 -18.05 9.92 -21.77
C ASP A 66 -17.67 8.44 -22.01
N ILE A 67 -18.41 7.71 -22.86
CA ILE A 67 -18.07 6.32 -23.26
C ILE A 67 -16.71 6.26 -23.96
N ALA A 68 -16.44 7.17 -24.89
CA ALA A 68 -15.17 7.21 -25.60
C ALA A 68 -13.99 7.52 -24.65
N SER A 69 -14.19 8.40 -23.67
CA SER A 69 -13.20 8.67 -22.61
C SER A 69 -12.90 7.43 -21.79
N CYS A 70 -13.95 6.75 -21.29
CA CYS A 70 -13.79 5.51 -20.52
C CYS A 70 -13.07 4.41 -21.32
N GLN A 71 -13.31 4.31 -22.63
CA GLN A 71 -12.60 3.37 -23.50
C GLN A 71 -11.10 3.67 -23.58
N ASN A 72 -10.73 4.93 -23.71
CA ASN A 72 -9.31 5.33 -23.75
C ASN A 72 -8.61 5.10 -22.41
N GLU A 73 -9.27 5.42 -21.30
CA GLU A 73 -8.76 5.16 -19.95
C GLU A 73 -8.56 3.65 -19.72
N LEU A 74 -9.51 2.82 -20.17
CA LEU A 74 -9.42 1.37 -20.07
C LEU A 74 -8.23 0.81 -20.86
N GLU A 75 -8.00 1.27 -22.10
CA GLU A 75 -6.85 0.85 -22.88
C GLU A 75 -5.53 1.35 -22.27
N SER A 76 -5.49 2.58 -21.72
CA SER A 76 -4.33 3.08 -20.98
C SER A 76 -4.00 2.20 -19.78
N ALA A 77 -4.98 1.94 -18.90
CA ALA A 77 -4.79 1.12 -17.71
C ALA A 77 -4.36 -0.32 -18.06
N LYS A 78 -4.87 -0.86 -19.16
CA LYS A 78 -4.48 -2.18 -19.67
C LYS A 78 -3.00 -2.22 -20.08
N THR A 79 -2.51 -1.18 -20.77
CA THR A 79 -1.08 -1.11 -21.14
C THR A 79 -0.16 -0.95 -19.93
N GLU A 80 -0.57 -0.19 -18.92
CA GLU A 80 0.17 -0.07 -17.65
C GLU A 80 0.24 -1.40 -16.91
N LEU A 81 -0.87 -2.15 -16.87
CA LEU A 81 -0.90 -3.49 -16.27
C LEU A 81 0.03 -4.47 -17.00
N GLU A 82 0.04 -4.45 -18.33
CA GLU A 82 0.94 -5.28 -19.14
C GLU A 82 2.41 -4.96 -18.85
N SER A 83 2.75 -3.66 -18.73
CA SER A 83 4.08 -3.18 -18.36
C SER A 83 4.50 -3.62 -16.95
N ALA A 84 3.63 -3.40 -15.96
CA ALA A 84 3.88 -3.81 -14.58
C ALA A 84 4.04 -5.33 -14.46
N LYS A 85 3.26 -6.11 -15.22
CA LYS A 85 3.38 -7.56 -15.29
C LYS A 85 4.72 -7.99 -15.91
N ALA A 86 5.17 -7.33 -16.97
CA ALA A 86 6.48 -7.58 -17.56
C ALA A 86 7.61 -7.28 -16.57
N GLU A 87 7.49 -6.20 -15.81
CA GLU A 87 8.44 -5.84 -14.76
C GLU A 87 8.46 -6.87 -13.62
N VAL A 88 7.31 -7.28 -13.10
CA VAL A 88 7.22 -8.35 -12.08
C VAL A 88 7.86 -9.65 -12.59
N ASN A 89 7.62 -10.03 -13.84
CA ASN A 89 8.23 -11.22 -14.44
C ASN A 89 9.75 -11.08 -14.60
N LYS A 90 10.24 -9.88 -14.91
CA LYS A 90 11.67 -9.56 -14.94
C LYS A 90 12.27 -9.73 -13.53
N TRP A 91 11.67 -9.15 -12.51
CA TRP A 91 12.12 -9.30 -11.12
C TRP A 91 12.10 -10.76 -10.67
N LYS A 92 11.01 -11.49 -10.96
CA LYS A 92 10.91 -12.93 -10.69
C LYS A 92 12.04 -13.72 -11.35
N SER A 93 12.33 -13.43 -12.62
CA SER A 93 13.42 -14.07 -13.35
C SER A 93 14.80 -13.70 -12.79
N ALA A 94 14.98 -12.46 -12.33
CA ALA A 94 16.21 -12.02 -11.69
C ALA A 94 16.43 -12.79 -10.37
N PHE A 95 15.42 -12.89 -9.51
CA PHE A 95 15.52 -13.62 -8.24
C PHE A 95 15.69 -15.13 -8.41
N GLU A 96 15.13 -15.74 -9.45
CA GLU A 96 15.35 -17.16 -9.74
C GLU A 96 16.77 -17.44 -10.27
N LYS A 97 17.37 -16.51 -11.02
CA LYS A 97 18.68 -16.69 -11.66
C LYS A 97 19.83 -16.21 -10.78
N GLU A 98 19.58 -15.19 -9.97
CA GLU A 98 20.54 -14.61 -9.05
C GLU A 98 20.53 -15.46 -7.77
N SER A 99 21.31 -16.54 -7.80
CA SER A 99 21.64 -17.27 -6.59
C SER A 99 22.42 -16.34 -5.66
N PHE A 100 21.73 -15.63 -4.76
CA PHE A 100 22.35 -14.86 -3.68
C PHE A 100 23.14 -15.75 -2.70
N VAL A 101 23.06 -17.07 -2.93
CA VAL A 101 23.82 -18.11 -2.26
C VAL A 101 24.80 -18.68 -3.29
N PRO A 102 26.13 -18.57 -3.07
CA PRO A 102 27.11 -19.33 -3.83
C PRO A 102 26.68 -20.80 -3.86
N ALA A 103 26.65 -21.41 -5.04
CA ALA A 103 25.96 -22.67 -5.36
C ALA A 103 26.38 -23.93 -4.57
N ARG A 104 27.02 -23.81 -3.41
CA ARG A 104 27.41 -24.93 -2.53
C ARG A 104 27.31 -24.67 -1.02
N THR A 105 26.89 -23.50 -0.56
CA THR A 105 26.65 -23.27 0.88
C THR A 105 25.49 -22.31 1.06
N SER A 106 24.30 -22.84 1.35
CA SER A 106 23.28 -22.04 2.06
C SER A 106 23.99 -21.38 3.24
N PRO A 107 24.11 -20.03 3.30
CA PRO A 107 24.71 -19.41 4.47
C PRO A 107 23.92 -19.90 5.67
N GLU A 108 24.64 -20.44 6.65
CA GLU A 108 24.01 -20.93 7.86
C GLU A 108 23.15 -19.79 8.43
N PRO A 109 21.90 -20.06 8.84
CA PRO A 109 21.02 -19.01 9.36
C PRO A 109 21.69 -18.16 10.45
N GLY A 110 22.60 -18.75 11.25
CA GLY A 110 23.41 -18.03 12.24
C GLY A 110 24.31 -16.95 11.63
N PHE A 111 25.00 -17.22 10.51
CA PHE A 111 25.88 -16.23 9.87
C PHE A 111 25.12 -15.01 9.35
N VAL A 112 23.90 -15.22 8.83
CA VAL A 112 23.02 -14.13 8.39
C VAL A 112 22.56 -13.31 9.60
N VAL A 113 22.18 -13.96 10.70
CA VAL A 113 21.78 -13.27 11.94
C VAL A 113 22.94 -12.45 12.52
N ASP A 114 24.13 -13.02 12.63
CA ASP A 114 25.33 -12.35 13.14
C ASP A 114 25.69 -11.12 12.28
N TYR A 115 25.57 -11.25 10.95
CA TYR A 115 25.82 -10.15 10.03
C TYR A 115 24.77 -9.04 10.15
N VAL A 116 23.50 -9.41 10.27
CA VAL A 116 22.40 -8.45 10.51
C VAL A 116 22.61 -7.71 11.83
N GLU A 117 22.95 -8.41 12.92
CA GLU A 117 23.23 -7.78 14.21
C GLU A 117 24.45 -6.84 14.14
N LYS A 118 25.50 -7.23 13.42
CA LYS A 118 26.66 -6.37 13.15
C LYS A 118 26.28 -5.12 12.35
N LEU A 119 25.43 -5.24 11.34
CA LEU A 119 24.94 -4.10 10.58
C LEU A 119 24.12 -3.16 11.47
N ARG A 120 23.26 -3.70 12.34
CA ARG A 120 22.44 -2.92 13.26
C ARG A 120 23.29 -2.16 14.27
N SER A 121 24.30 -2.79 14.85
CA SER A 121 25.25 -2.12 15.76
C SER A 121 26.12 -1.08 15.04
N SER A 122 26.50 -1.32 13.78
CA SER A 122 27.18 -0.31 12.96
C SER A 122 26.27 0.88 12.64
N GLU A 123 24.98 0.65 12.39
CA GLU A 123 23.98 1.69 12.13
C GLU A 123 23.78 2.59 13.36
N THR A 124 23.65 2.00 14.55
CA THR A 124 23.48 2.76 15.80
C THR A 124 24.72 3.60 16.11
N SER A 125 25.92 3.01 15.98
CA SER A 125 27.19 3.71 16.17
C SER A 125 27.34 4.92 15.24
N LEU A 126 26.94 4.78 13.97
CA LEU A 126 27.02 5.87 13.01
C LEU A 126 26.04 7.01 13.33
N LYS A 127 24.83 6.68 13.81
CA LYS A 127 23.87 7.68 14.30
C LYS A 127 24.40 8.46 15.49
N GLU A 128 24.99 7.78 16.47
CA GLU A 128 25.62 8.44 17.63
C GLU A 128 26.77 9.36 17.19
N GLN A 129 27.63 8.92 16.26
CA GLN A 129 28.70 9.78 15.73
C GLN A 129 28.16 11.01 14.99
N LEU A 130 27.06 10.87 14.26
CA LEU A 130 26.40 11.99 13.58
C LEU A 130 25.87 13.02 14.59
N GLU A 131 25.18 12.56 15.63
CA GLU A 131 24.67 13.43 16.70
C GLU A 131 25.81 14.17 17.40
N ILE A 132 26.90 13.47 17.75
CA ILE A 132 28.10 14.09 18.32
C ILE A 132 28.70 15.13 17.38
N ALA A 133 28.78 14.84 16.06
CA ALA A 133 29.30 15.78 15.08
C ALA A 133 28.40 17.03 14.96
N GLN A 134 27.08 16.85 14.97
CA GLN A 134 26.11 17.93 14.96
C GLN A 134 26.22 18.80 16.23
N MET A 135 26.29 18.20 17.41
CA MET A 135 26.51 18.93 18.67
C MET A 135 27.84 19.70 18.65
N LYS A 136 28.92 19.09 18.16
CA LYS A 136 30.23 19.78 18.03
C LYS A 136 30.17 20.96 17.07
N LEU A 137 29.43 20.85 15.97
CA LEU A 137 29.22 21.95 15.03
C LEU A 137 28.42 23.08 15.69
N ALA A 138 27.32 22.76 16.37
CA ALA A 138 26.52 23.74 17.10
C ALA A 138 27.33 24.45 18.19
N ILE A 139 28.15 23.72 18.96
CA ILE A 139 29.05 24.31 19.97
C ILE A 139 30.06 25.24 19.31
N ARG A 140 30.65 24.84 18.17
CA ARG A 140 31.60 25.69 17.45
C ARG A 140 30.94 26.98 16.97
N ASP A 141 29.73 26.88 16.45
CA ASP A 141 28.94 28.00 15.96
C ASP A 141 28.58 28.97 17.11
N LEU A 142 28.03 28.45 18.21
CA LEU A 142 27.76 29.22 19.42
C LEU A 142 29.03 29.88 19.97
N LYS A 143 30.17 29.19 19.95
CA LYS A 143 31.46 29.73 20.38
C LYS A 143 31.95 30.86 19.46
N SER A 144 31.69 30.80 18.15
CA SER A 144 31.98 31.93 17.27
C SER A 144 31.06 33.12 17.53
N GLN A 145 29.78 32.89 17.83
CA GLN A 145 28.84 33.94 18.21
C GLN A 145 29.22 34.61 19.54
N LEU A 146 29.77 33.84 20.48
CA LEU A 146 30.18 34.32 21.80
C LEU A 146 31.60 34.93 21.84
N LYS A 147 32.32 35.00 20.72
CA LYS A 147 33.65 35.65 20.70
C LYS A 147 33.46 37.16 20.64
N PRO A 148 33.77 37.95 21.69
CA PRO A 148 33.55 39.38 21.66
C PRO A 148 34.50 40.03 20.64
N ALA A 149 33.94 40.80 19.72
CA ALA A 149 34.67 41.74 18.86
C ALA A 149 35.12 42.97 19.68
N SER A 150 35.91 42.76 20.74
CA SER A 150 36.61 43.83 21.45
C SER A 150 37.58 43.25 22.49
N VAL A 151 38.75 42.79 22.04
CA VAL A 151 39.94 42.79 22.89
C VAL A 151 41.04 43.42 22.05
N GLN A 152 41.16 44.74 22.16
CA GLN A 152 42.44 45.39 21.92
C GLN A 152 43.35 44.93 23.08
N GLU A 153 44.44 44.26 22.74
CA GLU A 153 45.56 44.06 23.64
C GLU A 153 46.01 45.44 24.15
N VAL A 154 45.75 45.72 25.41
CA VAL A 154 46.35 46.85 26.11
C VAL A 154 47.36 46.25 27.07
N GLU A 155 48.63 46.29 26.65
CA GLU A 155 49.77 46.16 27.55
C GLU A 155 49.63 47.22 28.66
N VAL A 156 49.52 46.74 29.90
CA VAL A 156 49.55 47.63 31.07
C VAL A 156 51.01 47.96 31.36
N GLU A 157 51.51 49.00 30.70
CA GLU A 157 52.70 49.72 31.17
C GLU A 157 52.30 50.77 32.22
N LYS A 158 53.09 50.81 33.28
CA LYS A 158 52.93 51.57 34.52
C LYS A 158 52.62 53.05 34.28
N GLY A 159 51.52 53.51 34.86
CA GLY A 159 51.46 54.80 35.55
C GLY A 159 51.14 56.04 34.71
N ARG A 160 49.88 56.47 34.78
CA ARG A 160 49.52 57.85 35.20
C ARG A 160 48.02 57.97 35.36
N CYS A 161 47.62 58.54 36.49
CA CYS A 161 46.25 58.90 36.82
C CYS A 161 45.93 60.27 36.21
N LEU A 162 44.80 60.46 35.51
CA LEU A 162 44.12 61.77 35.45
C LEU A 162 42.64 61.66 35.01
N ARG A 163 41.77 61.81 36.01
CA ARG A 163 40.51 62.56 36.14
C ARG A 163 39.84 63.23 34.90
N VAL A 164 38.49 63.39 35.01
CA VAL A 164 37.58 64.38 34.35
C VAL A 164 36.94 63.85 33.03
N VAL A 165 35.64 63.95 32.65
CA VAL A 165 34.31 64.37 33.19
C VAL A 165 33.25 64.14 32.07
N THR A 166 31.97 63.85 32.42
CA THR A 166 30.67 64.00 31.67
C THR A 166 30.41 63.24 30.34
N LEU A 167 29.41 62.33 30.28
CA LEU A 167 27.97 62.44 29.83
C LEU A 167 27.77 62.44 28.28
N PRO A 168 26.55 62.13 27.76
CA PRO A 168 25.82 60.86 27.68
C PRO A 168 25.58 60.50 26.17
N ASP A 169 24.43 59.92 25.81
CA ASP A 169 23.92 59.64 24.43
C ASP A 169 24.50 58.39 23.73
N ASN A 170 23.76 57.51 23.06
CA ASN A 170 22.39 57.49 22.58
C ASN A 170 21.91 56.04 22.49
N GLY A 171 20.61 55.82 22.70
CA GLY A 171 19.97 54.55 22.46
C GLY A 171 20.00 54.16 20.98
N GLU A 172 20.37 52.92 20.71
CA GLU A 172 19.96 52.20 19.52
C GLU A 172 19.40 50.85 19.96
N SER A 173 18.12 50.68 19.67
CA SER A 173 17.34 49.47 19.89
C SER A 173 17.99 48.27 19.20
N SER A 174 18.64 47.40 19.97
CA SER A 174 18.92 46.04 19.50
C SER A 174 17.75 45.14 19.89
N SER A 175 17.02 44.70 18.88
CA SER A 175 15.98 43.67 18.99
C SER A 175 16.59 42.42 19.65
N SER A 176 16.32 42.24 20.93
CA SER A 176 16.65 41.01 21.66
C SER A 176 15.94 39.82 21.00
N PRO A 177 16.59 38.65 20.86
CA PRO A 177 15.91 37.44 20.40
C PRO A 177 14.79 37.10 21.38
N ALA A 178 13.59 36.90 20.88
CA ALA A 178 12.41 36.61 21.69
C ALA A 178 12.71 35.42 22.63
N PHE A 179 12.73 35.70 23.93
CA PHE A 179 12.89 34.68 24.96
C PHE A 179 11.63 33.80 24.92
N ILE A 180 11.75 32.56 24.45
CA ILE A 180 10.64 31.60 24.46
C ILE A 180 10.19 31.42 25.91
N SER A 181 8.91 31.65 26.20
CA SER A 181 8.40 31.52 27.56
C SER A 181 8.42 30.05 27.99
N ILE A 182 8.75 29.79 29.25
CA ILE A 182 8.67 28.43 29.83
C ILE A 182 7.26 27.86 29.67
N GLN A 183 6.23 28.72 29.69
CA GLN A 183 4.85 28.31 29.47
C GLN A 183 4.63 27.78 28.04
N ASP A 184 5.19 28.44 27.03
CA ASP A 184 5.07 28.02 25.63
C ASP A 184 5.71 26.64 25.41
N LEU A 185 6.84 26.38 26.07
CA LEU A 185 7.52 25.07 26.04
C LEU A 185 6.70 23.97 26.75
N MET A 186 6.03 24.30 27.85
CA MET A 186 5.16 23.34 28.54
C MET A 186 3.93 22.98 27.70
N ASP A 187 3.34 23.98 27.03
CA ASP A 187 2.18 23.77 26.15
C ASP A 187 2.57 22.96 24.92
N GLU A 188 3.73 23.23 24.32
CA GLU A 188 4.29 22.45 23.20
C GLU A 188 4.59 21.01 23.62
N LEU A 189 5.17 20.80 24.81
CA LEU A 189 5.42 19.46 25.36
C LEU A 189 4.12 18.69 25.59
N GLN A 190 3.07 19.36 26.06
CA GLN A 190 1.76 18.75 26.25
C GLN A 190 1.09 18.39 24.92
N ALA A 191 1.22 19.25 23.91
CA ALA A 191 0.75 18.98 22.55
C ALA A 191 1.50 17.78 21.93
N ALA A 192 2.83 17.74 22.05
CA ALA A 192 3.64 16.63 21.57
C ALA A 192 3.27 15.30 22.24
N ASN A 193 3.05 15.29 23.56
CA ASN A 193 2.60 14.10 24.29
C ASN A 193 1.21 13.62 23.83
N THR A 194 0.33 14.55 23.45
CA THR A 194 -0.99 14.22 22.90
C THR A 194 -0.85 13.54 21.54
N LEU A 195 -0.03 14.11 20.63
CA LEU A 195 0.25 13.49 19.34
C LEU A 195 0.91 12.11 19.47
N ILE A 196 1.81 11.93 20.44
CA ILE A 196 2.42 10.62 20.74
C ILE A 196 1.34 9.61 21.15
N ALA A 197 0.34 10.02 21.94
CA ALA A 197 -0.76 9.14 22.33
C ALA A 197 -1.62 8.73 21.13
N GLU A 198 -1.98 9.68 20.25
CA GLU A 198 -2.74 9.41 19.03
C GLU A 198 -1.98 8.46 18.07
N LEU A 199 -0.68 8.69 17.88
CA LEU A 199 0.15 7.80 17.06
C LEU A 199 0.21 6.38 17.61
N ARG A 200 0.28 6.23 18.93
CA ARG A 200 0.24 4.89 19.58
C ARG A 200 -1.10 4.20 19.36
N GLU A 201 -2.20 4.95 19.35
CA GLU A 201 -3.53 4.40 19.08
C GLU A 201 -3.65 3.92 17.63
N VAL A 202 -3.23 4.72 16.64
CA VAL A 202 -3.20 4.32 15.23
C VAL A 202 -2.33 3.07 15.05
N GLN A 203 -1.14 3.05 15.65
CA GLN A 203 -0.25 1.89 15.58
C GLN A 203 -0.88 0.64 16.22
N ALA A 204 -1.67 0.79 17.30
CA ALA A 204 -2.36 -0.32 17.93
C ALA A 204 -3.47 -0.91 17.04
N VAL A 205 -4.22 -0.06 16.33
CA VAL A 205 -5.25 -0.46 15.37
C VAL A 205 -4.61 -1.24 14.20
N ASP A 206 -3.56 -0.70 13.59
CA ASP A 206 -2.86 -1.36 12.47
C ASP A 206 -2.29 -2.72 12.89
N LEU A 207 -1.69 -2.79 14.08
CA LEU A 207 -1.19 -4.05 14.63
C LEU A 207 -2.31 -5.06 14.92
N ALA A 208 -3.48 -4.62 15.36
CA ALA A 208 -4.63 -5.49 15.57
C ALA A 208 -5.18 -6.03 14.24
N GLU A 209 -5.25 -5.19 13.21
CA GLU A 209 -5.67 -5.59 11.87
C GLU A 209 -4.69 -6.59 11.24
N MET A 210 -3.39 -6.32 11.32
CA MET A 210 -2.33 -7.24 10.90
C MET A 210 -2.40 -8.60 11.61
N ARG A 211 -2.65 -8.62 12.93
CA ARG A 211 -2.84 -9.87 13.65
C ARG A 211 -4.08 -10.63 13.18
N LYS A 212 -5.17 -9.92 12.86
CA LYS A 212 -6.40 -10.52 12.34
C LYS A 212 -6.18 -11.13 10.95
N THR A 213 -5.44 -10.47 10.06
CA THR A 213 -5.09 -11.04 8.75
C THR A 213 -4.16 -12.24 8.90
N GLN A 214 -3.17 -12.16 9.79
CA GLN A 214 -2.27 -13.27 10.12
C GLN A 214 -3.05 -14.49 10.63
N ALA A 215 -4.01 -14.31 11.54
CA ALA A 215 -4.84 -15.40 12.07
C ALA A 215 -5.62 -16.12 10.95
N LYS A 216 -6.23 -15.37 10.02
CA LYS A 216 -6.92 -15.96 8.85
C LYS A 216 -5.97 -16.78 7.97
N HIS A 217 -4.76 -16.27 7.74
CA HIS A 217 -3.75 -17.01 6.97
C HIS A 217 -3.34 -18.31 7.69
N THR A 218 -3.18 -18.27 9.02
CA THR A 218 -2.89 -19.46 9.84
C THR A 218 -4.00 -20.51 9.72
N GLU A 219 -5.28 -20.11 9.82
CA GLU A 219 -6.42 -21.01 9.64
C GLU A 219 -6.43 -21.67 8.25
N PHE A 220 -6.14 -20.89 7.21
CA PHE A 220 -6.04 -21.39 5.84
C PHE A 220 -4.92 -22.43 5.71
N ILE A 221 -3.74 -22.11 6.22
CA ILE A 221 -2.58 -23.03 6.19
C ILE A 221 -2.91 -24.34 6.92
N GLU A 222 -3.55 -24.27 8.08
CA GLU A 222 -3.93 -25.46 8.85
C GLU A 222 -4.95 -26.32 8.09
N TYR A 223 -5.97 -25.71 7.50
CA TYR A 223 -6.97 -26.41 6.69
C TYR A 223 -6.33 -27.20 5.54
N TYR A 224 -5.46 -26.57 4.74
CA TYR A 224 -4.79 -27.26 3.63
C TYR A 224 -3.75 -28.26 4.11
N GLY A 225 -3.05 -27.98 5.21
CA GLY A 225 -2.14 -28.92 5.85
C GLY A 225 -2.84 -30.20 6.28
N ASN A 226 -4.04 -30.09 6.86
CA ASN A 226 -4.87 -31.22 7.27
C ASN A 226 -5.33 -32.05 6.07
N ILE A 227 -5.77 -31.42 4.98
CA ILE A 227 -6.13 -32.12 3.74
C ILE A 227 -4.94 -32.88 3.16
N ALA A 228 -3.76 -32.24 3.08
CA ALA A 228 -2.54 -32.87 2.57
C ALA A 228 -2.14 -34.09 3.42
N LYS A 229 -2.24 -33.97 4.75
CA LYS A 229 -1.97 -35.07 5.70
C LYS A 229 -2.91 -36.25 5.48
N LEU A 230 -4.21 -36.02 5.33
CA LEU A 230 -5.19 -37.08 5.03
C LEU A 230 -4.91 -37.77 3.69
N ALA A 231 -4.53 -37.01 2.67
CA ALA A 231 -4.18 -37.56 1.36
C ALA A 231 -2.94 -38.47 1.43
N LEU A 232 -1.93 -38.09 2.23
CA LEU A 232 -0.74 -38.90 2.46
C LEU A 232 -1.06 -40.19 3.25
N GLU A 233 -1.90 -40.11 4.28
CA GLU A 233 -2.33 -41.27 5.05
C GLU A 233 -3.14 -42.27 4.20
N LYS A 234 -4.01 -41.77 3.32
CA LYS A 234 -4.75 -42.62 2.39
C LYS A 234 -3.81 -43.33 1.42
N LYS A 235 -2.78 -42.65 0.91
CA LYS A 235 -1.74 -43.26 0.06
C LYS A 235 -0.94 -44.33 0.81
N SER A 236 -0.56 -44.11 2.07
CA SER A 236 0.19 -45.10 2.85
C SER A 236 -0.64 -46.35 3.12
N LYS A 237 -1.93 -46.20 3.45
CA LYS A 237 -2.86 -47.33 3.61
C LYS A 237 -3.03 -48.15 2.33
N LEU A 238 -3.16 -47.49 1.17
CA LEU A 238 -3.30 -48.18 -0.12
C LEU A 238 -2.02 -48.93 -0.52
N GLY A 239 -0.84 -48.34 -0.29
CA GLY A 239 0.45 -48.99 -0.55
C GLY A 239 0.76 -50.17 0.39
N SER A 240 0.14 -50.21 1.56
CA SER A 240 0.28 -51.31 2.53
C SER A 240 -0.61 -52.51 2.16
N SER A 241 -1.80 -52.27 1.58
CA SER A 241 -2.77 -53.31 1.22
C SER A 241 -2.38 -54.11 -0.04
N THR A 242 -1.56 -53.56 -0.93
CA THR A 242 -1.12 -54.23 -2.17
C THR A 242 0.09 -55.14 -1.97
N ARG A 243 0.76 -55.08 -0.81
CA ARG A 243 2.01 -55.82 -0.54
C ARG A 243 1.82 -57.18 0.14
N THR A 244 0.61 -57.54 0.56
CA THR A 244 0.32 -58.81 1.27
C THR A 244 -0.31 -59.90 0.39
N GLY A 245 -0.54 -59.66 -0.90
CA GLY A 245 -1.26 -60.59 -1.79
C GLY A 245 -0.42 -61.49 -2.70
N GLY A 246 0.91 -61.57 -2.51
CA GLY A 246 1.81 -62.21 -3.47
C GLY A 246 2.86 -63.11 -2.85
N ARG A 247 2.45 -64.19 -2.18
CA ARG A 247 3.30 -65.36 -1.96
C ARG A 247 2.44 -66.60 -1.65
N CYS A 248 2.01 -67.29 -2.69
CA CYS A 248 1.62 -68.70 -2.69
C CYS A 248 2.20 -69.30 -3.96
#